data_AF-A0A7J9IND5-F1
#
_entry.id   AF-A0A7J9IND5-F1
#
_cell.length_a   1.000
_cell.length_b   1.000
_cell.length_c   1.000
_cell.angle_alpha   90.00
_cell.angle_beta   90.00
_cell.angle_gamma   90.00
#
_symmetry.space_group_name_H-M   'P 1'
#
loop_
_entity.id
_entity.type
_entity.pdbx_description
1 polymer ?
#
loop_
_entity_poly.entity_id
_entity_poly.type
_entity_poly.pdbx_seq_one_letter_code
_entity_poly.pdbx_strand_id
1 'polypeptide(L)'
;MIQGGDFDKGNGTGGKSIYGRTFKDENFKLSHAGPGVVSMANAGPNTNGSQFFICTVKVSINVYFSVAVTIAHELQRVREEHYNSNANIYVLQTPWLDQRHVVFGQVLEGMDTVKLIESQETDRGDRPRKKVVISDCGELPMSET
;
A
#
# COMPACT_ATOMS: atom_id res chain seq x y z
N MET A 1 -6.41 1.04 -2.07
CA MET A 1 -6.01 0.05 -1.04
C MET A 1 -7.20 -0.84 -0.78
N ILE A 2 -6.98 -2.04 -0.25
CA ILE A 2 -8.05 -2.91 0.25
C ILE A 2 -7.83 -3.13 1.74
N GLN A 3 -8.89 -3.10 2.55
CA GLN A 3 -8.81 -3.22 4.01
C GLN A 3 -9.62 -4.42 4.52
N GLY A 4 -9.09 -5.10 5.54
CA GLY A 4 -9.71 -6.24 6.19
C GLY A 4 -9.28 -6.39 7.65
N GLY A 5 -9.46 -7.59 8.21
CA GLY A 5 -8.97 -7.93 9.56
C GLY A 5 -9.91 -7.56 10.72
N ASP A 6 -11.09 -7.00 10.46
CA ASP A 6 -12.17 -6.89 11.45
C ASP A 6 -12.96 -8.22 11.49
N PHE A 7 -12.44 -9.18 12.24
CA PHE A 7 -13.05 -10.51 12.39
C PHE A 7 -14.25 -10.54 13.36
N ASP A 8 -14.46 -9.47 14.14
CA ASP A 8 -15.50 -9.41 15.17
C ASP A 8 -16.80 -8.84 14.59
N LYS A 9 -16.73 -7.69 13.90
CA LYS A 9 -17.90 -6.98 13.39
C LYS A 9 -17.97 -6.88 11.87
N GLY A 10 -16.85 -7.09 11.19
CA GLY A 10 -16.77 -7.05 9.72
C GLY A 10 -17.19 -5.71 9.11
N ASN A 11 -17.00 -4.60 9.83
CA ASN A 11 -17.43 -3.26 9.40
C ASN A 11 -16.43 -2.14 9.74
N GLY A 12 -15.25 -2.48 10.24
CA GLY A 12 -14.18 -1.54 10.60
C GLY A 12 -14.23 -1.06 12.06
N THR A 13 -15.26 -1.44 12.84
CA THR A 13 -15.41 -0.99 14.24
C THR A 13 -15.01 -2.04 15.28
N GLY A 14 -14.62 -3.24 14.82
CA GLY A 14 -14.19 -4.35 15.66
C GLY A 14 -12.72 -4.71 15.46
N GLY A 15 -12.40 -5.96 15.83
CA GLY A 15 -11.04 -6.48 15.84
C GLY A 15 -10.29 -6.20 17.14
N LYS A 16 -9.30 -7.04 17.41
CA LYS A 16 -8.39 -6.94 18.57
C LYS A 16 -7.10 -7.68 18.26
N SER A 17 -6.00 -7.27 18.88
CA SER A 17 -4.73 -7.99 18.76
C SER A 17 -4.66 -9.16 19.75
N ILE A 18 -3.61 -9.96 19.62
CA ILE A 18 -3.29 -11.01 20.62
C ILE A 18 -2.85 -10.43 21.97
N TYR A 19 -2.48 -9.14 22.02
CA TYR A 19 -2.03 -8.44 23.22
C TYR A 19 -3.15 -7.68 23.95
N GLY A 20 -4.37 -7.70 23.42
CA GLY A 20 -5.50 -6.94 23.94
C GLY A 20 -6.26 -6.19 22.85
N ARG A 21 -7.06 -5.18 23.23
CA ARG A 21 -7.86 -4.43 22.26
C ARG A 21 -6.98 -3.66 21.27
N THR A 22 -5.95 -2.97 21.77
CA THR A 22 -5.01 -2.21 20.95
C THR A 22 -3.57 -2.41 21.43
N PHE A 23 -2.61 -2.12 20.55
CA PHE A 23 -1.18 -2.06 20.87
C PHE A 23 -0.48 -0.88 20.18
N LYS A 24 0.74 -0.59 20.64
CA LYS A 24 1.54 0.57 20.21
C LYS A 24 2.05 0.44 18.78
N ASP A 25 2.39 1.57 18.18
CA ASP A 25 3.14 1.59 16.92
C ASP A 25 4.57 1.10 17.19
N GLU A 26 4.99 0.01 16.53
CA GLU A 26 6.29 -0.60 16.80
C GLU A 26 7.44 0.29 16.32
N ASN A 27 7.41 0.68 15.05
CA ASN A 27 8.30 1.65 14.43
C ASN A 27 7.74 2.07 13.07
N PHE A 28 8.29 3.14 12.48
CA PHE A 28 7.94 3.60 11.14
C PHE A 28 9.16 3.59 10.21
N LYS A 29 10.01 2.56 10.31
CA LYS A 29 11.23 2.46 9.49
C LYS A 29 10.92 2.14 8.02
N LEU A 30 9.84 1.41 7.78
CA LEU A 30 9.37 1.02 6.46
C LEU A 30 8.33 2.02 5.95
N SER A 31 8.40 2.34 4.67
CA SER A 31 7.50 3.29 4.00
C SER A 31 6.52 2.57 3.07
N HIS A 32 5.44 3.26 2.71
CA HIS A 32 4.45 2.76 1.77
C HIS A 32 4.95 2.94 0.32
N ALA A 33 6.01 2.21 0.01
CA ALA A 33 6.80 2.36 -1.21
C ALA A 33 6.09 1.92 -2.50
N GLY A 34 4.98 1.18 -2.42
CA GLY A 34 4.28 0.74 -3.63
C GLY A 34 3.12 -0.23 -3.42
N PRO A 35 2.61 -0.83 -4.50
CA PRO A 35 1.59 -1.86 -4.45
C PRO A 35 2.11 -3.12 -3.76
N GLY A 36 1.22 -3.83 -3.08
CA GLY A 36 1.52 -5.02 -2.31
C GLY A 36 2.05 -4.76 -0.90
N VAL A 37 2.40 -3.52 -0.55
CA VAL A 37 2.78 -3.19 0.83
C VAL A 37 1.61 -3.47 1.78
N VAL A 38 1.88 -4.21 2.85
CA VAL A 38 0.92 -4.57 3.90
C VAL A 38 1.21 -3.74 5.15
N SER A 39 0.16 -3.09 5.67
CA SER A 39 0.28 -2.11 6.75
C SER A 39 -0.92 -2.14 7.69
N MET A 40 -0.70 -1.72 8.94
CA MET A 40 -1.73 -1.73 10.00
C MET A 40 -2.76 -0.63 9.80
N ALA A 41 -4.05 -0.99 9.85
CA ALA A 41 -5.11 0.00 10.00
C ALA A 41 -5.22 0.41 11.48
N ASN A 42 -5.47 1.69 11.73
CA ASN A 42 -5.59 2.25 13.08
C ASN A 42 -6.59 3.42 13.11
N ALA A 43 -6.95 3.87 14.31
CA ALA A 43 -7.78 5.03 14.58
C ALA A 43 -6.98 6.13 15.32
N GLY A 44 -5.73 6.34 14.88
CA GLY A 44 -4.76 7.25 15.51
C GLY A 44 -3.58 6.52 16.16
N PRO A 45 -2.62 7.28 16.74
CA PRO A 45 -1.38 6.71 17.28
C PRO A 45 -1.65 5.62 18.31
N ASN A 46 -0.89 4.52 18.24
CA ASN A 46 -0.94 3.39 19.19
C ASN A 46 -2.31 2.70 19.31
N THR A 47 -3.06 2.64 18.21
CA THR A 47 -4.38 1.97 18.16
C THR A 47 -4.41 0.77 17.20
N ASN A 48 -3.26 0.12 17.02
CA ASN A 48 -3.16 -1.07 16.18
C ASN A 48 -3.94 -2.23 16.81
N GLY A 49 -4.68 -2.99 16.00
CA GLY A 49 -5.51 -4.12 16.44
C GLY A 49 -5.27 -5.35 15.58
N SER A 50 -6.29 -5.80 14.86
CA SER A 50 -6.17 -6.87 13.85
C SER A 50 -6.43 -6.40 12.43
N GLN A 51 -6.91 -5.16 12.27
CA GLN A 51 -7.21 -4.62 10.95
C GLN A 51 -5.93 -4.23 10.22
N PHE A 52 -5.89 -4.54 8.93
CA PHE A 52 -4.77 -4.25 8.04
C PHE A 52 -5.27 -3.85 6.67
N PHE A 53 -4.40 -3.22 5.88
CA PHE A 53 -4.67 -2.91 4.49
C PHE A 53 -3.50 -3.29 3.58
N ILE A 54 -3.82 -3.49 2.30
CA ILE A 54 -2.84 -3.74 1.23
C ILE A 54 -2.89 -2.57 0.25
N CYS A 55 -1.75 -1.94 0.01
CA CYS A 55 -1.61 -0.90 -1.00
C CYS A 55 -1.77 -1.48 -2.40
N THR A 56 -2.56 -0.82 -3.25
CA THR A 56 -2.92 -1.36 -4.57
C THR A 56 -2.57 -0.44 -5.72
N VAL A 57 -2.43 0.87 -5.50
CA VAL A 57 -2.11 1.82 -6.57
C VAL A 57 -0.79 1.39 -7.23
N LYS A 58 -0.62 1.66 -8.52
CA LYS A 58 0.69 1.68 -9.20
C LYS A 58 0.87 3.11 -9.66
N VAL A 59 2.00 3.73 -9.34
CA VAL A 59 2.34 5.01 -9.97
C VAL A 59 3.04 4.73 -11.30
N SER A 60 2.40 5.14 -12.39
CA SER A 60 3.05 5.30 -13.70
C SER A 60 3.37 6.79 -13.84
N ILE A 61 4.61 7.20 -13.57
CA ILE A 61 5.05 8.55 -13.93
C ILE A 61 5.44 8.49 -15.41
N ASN A 62 4.68 9.16 -16.27
CA ASN A 62 5.20 9.59 -17.57
C ASN A 62 6.18 10.75 -17.31
N VAL A 63 7.46 10.42 -17.14
CA VAL A 63 8.54 11.39 -16.87
C VAL A 63 8.72 12.40 -18.03
N TYR A 64 8.10 12.13 -19.17
CA TYR A 64 8.09 12.99 -20.36
C TYR A 64 7.56 14.42 -20.12
N PHE A 65 6.69 14.67 -19.12
CA PHE A 65 6.04 15.98 -19.01
C PHE A 65 6.82 17.03 -18.20
N SER A 66 7.57 16.64 -17.17
CA SER A 66 8.24 17.64 -16.30
C SER A 66 9.60 18.09 -16.83
N VAL A 67 10.33 17.21 -17.53
CA VAL A 67 11.64 17.55 -18.11
C VAL A 67 11.49 18.45 -19.33
N ALA A 68 10.44 18.26 -20.15
CA ALA A 68 10.19 19.10 -21.32
C ALA A 68 9.85 20.56 -20.97
N VAL A 69 9.15 20.81 -19.85
CA VAL A 69 8.75 22.18 -19.46
C VAL A 69 9.94 22.99 -18.93
N THR A 70 10.90 22.36 -18.24
CA THR A 70 12.10 23.06 -17.73
C THR A 70 13.19 23.21 -18.81
N ILE A 71 13.31 22.24 -19.74
CA ILE A 71 14.27 22.32 -20.85
C ILE A 71 13.83 23.32 -21.92
N ALA A 72 12.52 23.47 -22.18
CA ALA A 72 12.01 24.40 -23.19
C ALA A 72 12.29 25.89 -22.89
N HIS A 73 12.55 26.25 -21.63
CA HIS A 73 12.84 27.63 -21.24
C HIS A 73 14.34 27.97 -21.25
N GLU A 74 15.24 26.97 -21.25
CA GLU A 74 16.69 27.19 -21.09
C GLU A 74 17.54 26.66 -22.26
N LEU A 75 16.99 25.88 -23.20
CA LEU A 75 17.78 25.23 -24.24
C LEU A 75 17.22 25.39 -25.65
N GLN A 76 17.50 26.56 -26.24
CA GLN A 76 17.68 26.71 -27.69
C GLN A 76 19.10 26.27 -28.15
N ARG A 77 19.95 25.61 -27.33
CA ARG A 77 21.37 25.49 -27.71
C ARG A 77 22.26 24.34 -27.22
N VAL A 78 21.79 23.26 -26.61
CA VAL A 78 22.71 22.16 -26.25
C VAL A 78 22.15 20.79 -26.60
N ARG A 79 23.02 20.01 -27.26
CA ARG A 79 22.85 18.72 -27.92
C ARG A 79 22.18 17.64 -27.05
N GLU A 80 21.43 16.79 -27.74
CA GLU A 80 20.64 15.63 -27.31
C GLU A 80 21.41 14.42 -26.74
N GLU A 81 22.70 14.53 -26.40
CA GLU A 81 23.48 13.34 -26.06
C GLU A 81 23.64 13.16 -24.54
N HIS A 82 23.00 12.10 -24.03
CA HIS A 82 23.21 11.44 -22.73
C HIS A 82 22.32 11.87 -21.56
N TYR A 83 21.02 11.53 -21.62
CA TYR A 83 20.26 11.22 -20.41
C TYR A 83 20.15 9.69 -20.28
N ASN A 84 20.91 9.13 -19.34
CA ASN A 84 20.98 7.70 -19.08
C ASN A 84 19.64 7.23 -18.48
N SER A 85 18.84 6.50 -19.26
CA SER A 85 17.41 6.25 -19.04
C SER A 85 17.06 5.20 -17.97
N ASN A 86 17.94 4.93 -17.00
CA ASN A 86 17.75 3.84 -16.03
C ASN A 86 17.71 4.29 -14.56
N ALA A 87 17.39 5.55 -14.29
CA ALA A 87 17.07 5.98 -12.93
C ALA A 87 15.61 5.60 -12.62
N ASN A 88 15.40 4.46 -11.94
CA ASN A 88 14.14 4.17 -11.28
C ASN A 88 13.95 5.16 -10.12
N ILE A 89 13.33 6.31 -10.39
CA ILE A 89 12.90 7.24 -9.35
C ILE A 89 11.68 6.61 -8.66
N TYR A 90 11.89 5.97 -7.52
CA TYR A 90 10.81 5.44 -6.69
C TYR A 90 10.13 6.60 -5.96
N VAL A 91 9.04 7.12 -6.52
CA VAL A 91 8.15 8.02 -5.77
C VAL A 91 7.32 7.15 -4.83
N LEU A 92 7.49 7.35 -3.52
CA LEU A 92 6.68 6.69 -2.50
C LEU A 92 5.21 6.95 -2.82
N GLN A 93 4.43 5.88 -2.85
CA GLN A 93 3.14 5.88 -3.53
C GLN A 93 2.00 6.42 -2.67
N THR A 94 2.16 6.36 -1.35
CA THR A 94 1.23 6.90 -0.37
C THR A 94 1.98 7.50 0.83
N PRO A 95 2.81 8.54 0.62
CA PRO A 95 3.69 9.09 1.64
C PRO A 95 2.91 9.75 2.80
N TRP A 96 1.64 10.09 2.58
CA TRP A 96 0.76 10.57 3.64
C TRP A 96 0.37 9.50 4.67
N LEU A 97 0.60 8.21 4.38
CA LEU A 97 0.43 7.11 5.34
C LEU A 97 1.70 6.82 6.14
N ASP A 98 2.86 7.30 5.66
CA ASP A 98 4.12 7.14 6.37
C ASP A 98 4.08 7.86 7.73
N GLN A 99 4.77 7.31 8.72
CA GLN A 99 4.74 7.78 10.12
C GLN A 99 3.35 7.72 10.80
N ARG A 100 2.33 7.17 10.14
CA ARG A 100 0.97 7.04 10.67
C ARG A 100 0.50 5.60 10.75
N HIS A 101 0.91 4.77 9.79
CA HIS A 101 0.58 3.35 9.72
C HIS A 101 1.86 2.52 9.69
N VAL A 102 1.93 1.50 10.54
CA VAL A 102 3.10 0.62 10.63
C VAL A 102 3.06 -0.37 9.48
N VAL A 103 4.05 -0.28 8.60
CA VAL A 103 4.30 -1.27 7.53
C VAL A 103 5.02 -2.48 8.12
N PHE A 104 4.54 -3.68 7.81
CA PHE A 104 5.08 -4.93 8.37
C PHE A 104 5.23 -6.07 7.35
N GLY A 105 4.86 -5.86 6.08
CA GLY A 105 5.00 -6.91 5.09
C GLY A 105 4.77 -6.44 3.65
N GLN A 106 4.94 -7.37 2.72
CA GLN A 106 4.68 -7.17 1.31
C GLN A 106 4.11 -8.44 0.70
N VAL A 107 3.13 -8.29 -0.20
CA VAL A 107 2.59 -9.38 -1.02
C VAL A 107 3.67 -9.85 -2.00
N LEU A 108 4.08 -11.12 -1.89
CA LEU A 108 5.05 -11.75 -2.79
C LEU A 108 4.37 -12.39 -4.01
N GLU A 109 3.23 -13.04 -3.79
CA GLU A 109 2.45 -13.75 -4.82
C GLU A 109 0.95 -13.41 -4.69
N GLY A 110 0.18 -13.58 -5.77
CA GLY A 110 -1.27 -13.36 -5.75
C GLY A 110 -1.72 -11.89 -5.85
N MET A 111 -0.87 -11.00 -6.38
CA MET A 111 -1.23 -9.59 -6.55
C MET A 111 -2.39 -9.37 -7.55
N ASP A 112 -2.57 -10.30 -8.49
CA ASP A 112 -3.74 -10.35 -9.37
C ASP A 112 -5.06 -10.54 -8.58
N THR A 113 -5.05 -11.36 -7.53
CA THR A 113 -6.19 -11.52 -6.62
C THR A 113 -6.45 -10.24 -5.85
N VAL A 114 -5.40 -9.57 -5.35
CA VAL A 114 -5.53 -8.25 -4.70
C VAL A 114 -6.15 -7.23 -5.66
N LYS A 115 -5.74 -7.24 -6.93
CA LYS A 115 -6.28 -6.38 -7.99
C LYS A 115 -7.73 -6.72 -8.34
N LEU A 116 -8.10 -8.00 -8.32
CA LEU A 116 -9.47 -8.43 -8.51
C LEU A 116 -10.38 -7.94 -7.37
N ILE A 117 -9.89 -7.95 -6.12
CA ILE A 117 -10.62 -7.41 -4.98
C ILE A 117 -10.77 -5.89 -5.12
N GLU A 118 -9.71 -5.19 -5.50
CA GLU A 118 -9.74 -3.74 -5.75
C GLU A 118 -10.76 -3.33 -6.82
N SER A 119 -10.96 -4.16 -7.85
CA SER A 119 -11.85 -3.84 -8.97
C SER A 119 -13.34 -4.14 -8.71
N GLN A 120 -13.70 -4.67 -7.54
CA GLN A 120 -15.09 -4.95 -7.21
C GLN A 120 -15.90 -3.67 -7.02
N GLU A 121 -17.17 -3.71 -7.42
CA GLU A 121 -18.10 -2.62 -7.14
C GLU A 121 -18.32 -2.44 -5.64
N THR A 122 -18.21 -1.20 -5.18
CA THR A 122 -18.46 -0.81 -3.79
C THR A 122 -19.77 -0.03 -3.64
N ASP A 123 -20.26 0.05 -2.41
CA ASP A 123 -21.31 0.98 -2.02
C ASP A 123 -20.74 2.37 -1.65
N ARG A 124 -21.59 3.26 -1.10
CA ARG A 124 -21.17 4.62 -0.71
C ARG A 124 -20.17 4.67 0.44
N GLY A 125 -20.02 3.58 1.20
CA GLY A 125 -19.06 3.46 2.30
C GLY A 125 -17.82 2.66 1.91
N ASP A 126 -17.52 2.58 0.62
CA ASP A 126 -16.42 1.79 0.04
C ASP A 126 -16.47 0.29 0.40
N ARG A 127 -17.65 -0.23 0.81
CA ARG A 127 -17.82 -1.63 1.13
C ARG A 127 -18.14 -2.42 -0.15
N PRO A 128 -17.45 -3.53 -0.44
CA PRO A 128 -17.76 -4.37 -1.59
C PRO A 128 -19.21 -4.87 -1.57
N ARG A 129 -19.93 -4.70 -2.69
CA ARG A 129 -21.31 -5.22 -2.84
C ARG A 129 -21.35 -6.74 -2.83
N LYS A 130 -20.36 -7.35 -3.49
CA LYS A 130 -20.08 -8.79 -3.39
C LYS A 130 -19.20 -9.02 -2.18
N LYS A 131 -19.60 -9.96 -1.32
CA LYS A 131 -18.86 -10.28 -0.11
C LYS A 131 -17.48 -10.84 -0.48
N VAL A 132 -16.42 -10.14 -0.08
CA VAL A 132 -15.03 -10.62 -0.18
C VAL A 132 -14.66 -11.18 1.18
N VAL A 133 -14.28 -12.46 1.22
CA VAL A 133 -13.95 -13.17 2.47
C VAL A 133 -12.63 -13.90 2.32
N ILE A 134 -11.84 -13.94 3.39
CA ILE A 134 -10.73 -14.86 3.51
C ILE A 134 -11.35 -16.20 3.91
N SER A 135 -11.42 -17.14 2.96
CA SER A 135 -12.02 -18.45 3.18
C SER A 135 -11.12 -19.38 3.97
N ASP A 136 -9.81 -19.23 3.81
CA ASP A 136 -8.77 -19.99 4.50
C ASP A 136 -7.50 -19.15 4.62
N CYS A 137 -6.73 -19.38 5.68
CA CYS A 137 -5.45 -18.71 5.92
C CYS A 137 -4.56 -19.55 6.84
N GLY A 138 -3.24 -19.42 6.68
CA GLY A 138 -2.27 -20.11 7.51
C GLY A 138 -0.88 -19.52 7.36
N GLU A 139 0.08 -20.17 8.02
CA GLU A 139 1.49 -19.85 7.93
C GLU A 139 2.18 -20.90 7.04
N LEU A 140 3.03 -20.44 6.11
CA LEU A 140 3.88 -21.32 5.35
C LEU A 140 5.17 -21.58 6.14
N PRO A 141 5.67 -22.82 6.18
CA PRO A 141 6.95 -23.10 6.82
C PRO A 141 8.03 -22.27 6.12
N MET A 142 8.89 -21.63 6.89
CA MET A 142 10.07 -20.99 6.32
C MET A 142 10.93 -22.07 5.66
N SER A 143 11.15 -21.95 4.35
CA SER A 143 12.17 -22.77 3.70
C SER A 143 13.51 -22.42 4.33
N GLU A 144 14.19 -23.40 4.91
CA GLU A 144 15.58 -23.23 5.35
C GLU A 144 16.42 -22.83 4.13
N THR A 145 16.83 -21.56 4.07
CA THR A 145 17.83 -21.04 3.13
C THR A 145 19.23 -21.33 3.60
#